data_AF-A0A0N0D5V3-F1
#
_entry.id   AF-A0A0N0D5V3-F1
#
_cell.length_a   1.000
_cell.length_b   1.000
_cell.length_c   1.000
_cell.angle_alpha   90.00
_cell.angle_beta   90.00
_cell.angle_gamma   90.00
#
_symmetry.space_group_name_H-M   'P 1'
#
loop_
_entity.id
_entity.type
_entity.pdbx_description
1 polymer ?
#
loop_
_entity_poly.entity_id
_entity_poly.type
_entity_poly.pdbx_seq_one_letter_code
_entity_poly.pdbx_strand_id
1 'polypeptide(L)'
;LLIMKYIFSDELDNKLADILSLWADVIQQKSTIDLLGVVLEYIGTNKFCNDDFLKESLDKAFNNKGEQIMYSVADKWKDIGRIEGEKKGETKILAYLFEERFGKVPQQIKKQINQVDDKLIEDLTRSFLSFNSINDYYLWWDKHYSARA
;
A
#
# COMPACT_ATOMS: atom_id res chain seq x y z
N LEU A 1 8.04 -4.44 17.17
CA LEU A 1 8.63 -5.63 17.85
C LEU A 1 7.73 -6.22 18.94
N LEU A 2 7.14 -5.43 19.87
CA LEU A 2 6.19 -5.98 20.87
C LEU A 2 4.85 -6.46 20.28
N ILE A 3 4.25 -5.72 19.35
CA ILE A 3 2.98 -6.11 18.69
C ILE A 3 3.12 -7.47 18.00
N MET A 4 4.21 -7.68 17.27
CA MET A 4 4.49 -8.96 16.59
C MET A 4 4.64 -10.14 17.56
N LYS A 5 5.07 -9.90 18.80
CA LYS A 5 5.19 -10.94 19.84
C LYS A 5 3.81 -11.38 20.35
N TYR A 6 2.88 -10.44 20.50
CA TYR A 6 1.58 -10.70 21.12
C TYR A 6 0.46 -10.93 20.10
N ILE A 7 0.66 -10.64 18.82
CA ILE A 7 -0.41 -10.73 17.82
C ILE A 7 -1.03 -12.13 17.69
N PHE A 8 -0.28 -13.20 17.97
CA PHE A 8 -0.80 -14.57 17.94
C PHE A 8 -1.11 -15.14 19.33
N SER A 9 -1.17 -14.28 20.36
CA SER A 9 -1.40 -14.67 21.74
C SER A 9 -2.76 -14.19 22.22
N ASP A 10 -3.44 -15.01 23.02
CA ASP A 10 -4.68 -14.65 23.73
C ASP A 10 -4.47 -13.49 24.72
N GLU A 11 -3.22 -13.12 25.03
CA GLU A 11 -2.88 -11.96 25.86
C GLU A 11 -2.97 -10.62 25.11
N LEU A 12 -3.13 -10.63 23.78
CA LEU A 12 -3.21 -9.40 22.97
C LEU A 12 -4.31 -8.47 23.48
N ASP A 13 -5.46 -9.03 23.86
CA ASP A 13 -6.61 -8.29 24.34
C ASP A 13 -6.29 -7.41 25.55
N ASN A 14 -5.42 -7.92 26.42
CA ASN A 14 -5.01 -7.25 27.66
C ASN A 14 -3.77 -6.37 27.48
N LYS A 15 -3.07 -6.47 26.35
CA LYS A 15 -1.79 -5.78 26.10
C LYS A 15 -1.85 -4.76 24.99
N LEU A 16 -2.86 -4.80 24.13
CA LEU A 16 -2.91 -3.91 22.97
C LEU A 16 -2.97 -2.44 23.40
N ALA A 17 -3.85 -2.09 24.35
CA ALA A 17 -3.92 -0.73 24.88
C ALA A 17 -2.59 -0.27 25.51
N ASP A 18 -1.95 -1.13 26.31
CA ASP A 18 -0.64 -0.86 26.91
C ASP A 18 0.41 -0.59 25.83
N ILE A 19 0.48 -1.46 24.81
CA ILE A 19 1.46 -1.34 23.73
C ILE A 19 1.21 -0.07 22.92
N LEU A 20 -0.04 0.28 22.61
CA LEU A 20 -0.41 1.49 21.89
C LEU A 20 -0.12 2.76 22.72
N SER A 21 -0.31 2.71 24.04
CA SER A 21 -0.05 3.87 24.91
C SER A 21 1.42 4.31 24.91
N LEU A 22 2.36 3.40 24.62
CA LEU A 22 3.77 3.75 24.40
C LEU A 22 3.99 4.74 23.25
N TRP A 23 2.97 4.93 22.41
CA TRP A 23 2.99 5.80 21.23
C TRP A 23 2.14 7.05 21.42
N ALA A 24 1.43 7.18 22.56
CA ALA A 24 0.55 8.30 22.89
C ALA A 24 1.23 9.66 22.75
N ASP A 25 2.49 9.74 23.19
CA ASP A 25 3.26 11.00 23.17
C ASP A 25 3.85 11.33 21.78
N VAL A 26 3.88 10.36 20.86
CA VAL A 26 4.54 10.47 19.55
C VAL A 26 3.54 10.74 18.42
N ILE A 27 2.24 10.52 18.64
CA ILE A 27 1.18 10.54 17.61
C ILE A 27 0.75 11.94 17.12
N GLN A 28 1.48 13.00 17.50
CA GLN A 28 1.16 14.37 17.04
C GLN A 28 1.63 14.69 15.60
N GLN A 29 2.39 13.80 14.96
CA GLN A 29 2.94 14.01 13.61
C GLN A 29 2.29 13.10 12.57
N LYS A 30 2.13 13.60 11.34
CA LYS A 30 1.56 12.86 10.21
C LYS A 30 2.26 11.50 9.98
N SER A 31 3.58 11.46 10.12
CA SER A 31 4.40 10.24 10.00
C SER A 31 4.07 9.17 11.05
N THR A 32 3.57 9.56 12.22
CA THR A 32 3.23 8.61 13.28
C THR A 32 1.84 8.01 13.08
N ILE A 33 0.89 8.81 12.55
CA ILE A 33 -0.39 8.28 12.04
C ILE A 33 -0.12 7.29 10.91
N ASP A 34 0.89 7.57 10.09
CA ASP A 34 1.23 6.68 9.00
C ASP A 34 1.65 5.29 9.48
N LEU A 35 2.52 5.26 10.48
CA LEU A 35 3.02 4.05 11.11
C LEU A 35 1.93 3.33 11.92
N LEU A 36 1.06 4.08 12.59
CA LEU A 36 -0.11 3.53 13.29
C LEU A 36 -1.07 2.84 12.32
N GLY A 37 -1.32 3.43 11.15
CA GLY A 37 -2.16 2.82 10.11
C GLY A 37 -1.63 1.45 9.68
N VAL A 38 -0.31 1.31 9.47
CA VAL A 38 0.32 0.02 9.12
C VAL A 38 0.18 -0.99 10.27
N VAL A 39 0.35 -0.54 11.50
CA VAL A 39 0.19 -1.38 12.69
C VAL A 39 -1.26 -1.88 12.83
N LEU A 40 -2.23 -0.97 12.68
CA LEU A 40 -3.65 -1.30 12.79
C LEU A 40 -4.12 -2.21 11.65
N GLU A 41 -3.61 -2.00 10.44
CA GLU A 41 -3.85 -2.91 9.31
C GLU A 41 -3.32 -4.31 9.64
N TYR A 42 -2.09 -4.41 10.11
CA TYR A 42 -1.49 -5.68 10.49
C TYR A 42 -2.29 -6.40 11.59
N ILE A 43 -2.72 -5.67 12.62
CA ILE A 43 -3.55 -6.19 13.70
C ILE A 43 -4.94 -6.60 13.21
N GLY A 44 -5.56 -5.81 12.33
CA GLY A 44 -6.90 -6.06 11.77
C GLY A 44 -6.98 -7.28 10.86
N THR A 45 -5.84 -7.77 10.34
CA THR A 45 -5.81 -9.08 9.64
C THR A 45 -6.01 -10.28 10.57
N ASN A 46 -5.95 -10.07 11.89
CA ASN A 46 -6.14 -11.12 12.87
C ASN A 46 -7.63 -11.31 13.21
N LYS A 47 -8.11 -12.56 13.21
CA LYS A 47 -9.49 -12.94 13.49
C LYS A 47 -10.01 -12.49 14.86
N PHE A 48 -9.12 -12.19 15.81
CA PHE A 48 -9.46 -11.76 17.16
C PHE A 48 -9.65 -10.24 17.29
N CYS A 49 -9.36 -9.46 16.25
CA CYS A 49 -9.46 -8.00 16.28
C CYS A 49 -10.65 -7.51 15.45
N ASN A 50 -11.80 -7.32 16.10
CA ASN A 50 -12.94 -6.63 15.49
C ASN A 50 -12.86 -5.11 15.73
N ASP A 51 -13.69 -4.35 15.01
CA ASP A 51 -13.68 -2.88 15.04
C ASP A 51 -13.96 -2.31 16.44
N ASP A 52 -14.87 -2.94 17.20
CA ASP A 52 -15.23 -2.50 18.56
C ASP A 52 -14.05 -2.66 19.54
N PHE A 53 -13.37 -3.81 19.51
CA PHE A 53 -12.19 -4.08 20.34
C PHE A 53 -11.03 -3.12 20.01
N LEU A 54 -10.80 -2.84 18.71
CA LEU A 54 -9.79 -1.89 18.27
C LEU A 54 -10.13 -0.47 18.77
N LYS A 55 -11.39 -0.05 18.65
CA LYS A 55 -11.86 1.24 19.14
C LYS A 55 -11.63 1.37 20.65
N GLU A 56 -12.06 0.39 21.43
CA GLU A 56 -11.86 0.40 22.89
C GLU A 56 -10.39 0.43 23.29
N SER A 57 -9.54 -0.32 22.59
CA SER A 57 -8.10 -0.35 22.84
C SER A 57 -7.45 1.01 22.53
N LEU A 58 -7.87 1.65 21.44
CA LEU A 58 -7.42 3.00 21.09
C LEU A 58 -7.94 4.06 22.07
N ASP A 59 -9.20 3.96 22.51
CA ASP A 59 -9.75 4.90 23.49
C ASP A 59 -8.99 4.82 24.82
N LYS A 60 -8.68 3.59 25.29
CA LYS A 60 -7.83 3.37 26.48
C LYS A 60 -6.42 3.92 26.31
N ALA A 61 -5.82 3.73 25.14
CA ALA A 61 -4.44 4.15 24.88
C ALA A 61 -4.28 5.67 24.64
N PHE A 62 -5.32 6.34 24.11
CA PHE A 62 -5.23 7.71 23.61
C PHE A 62 -6.23 8.67 24.26
N ASN A 63 -6.62 8.43 25.52
CA ASN A 63 -7.51 9.31 26.29
C ASN A 63 -8.84 9.60 25.56
N ASN A 64 -9.55 8.57 25.12
CA ASN A 64 -10.84 8.63 24.41
C ASN A 64 -10.78 9.34 23.04
N LYS A 65 -9.62 9.34 22.38
CA LYS A 65 -9.45 9.83 21.00
C LYS A 65 -9.45 8.71 19.96
N GLY A 66 -9.84 7.49 20.32
CA GLY A 66 -9.78 6.32 19.45
C GLY A 66 -10.62 6.51 18.20
N GLU A 67 -11.81 7.10 18.31
CA GLU A 67 -12.65 7.44 17.17
C GLU A 67 -11.97 8.42 16.20
N GLN A 68 -11.40 9.52 16.70
CA GLN A 68 -10.67 10.50 15.88
C GLN A 68 -9.48 9.88 15.14
N ILE A 69 -8.75 8.99 15.81
CA ILE A 69 -7.62 8.26 15.25
C ILE A 69 -8.11 7.31 14.15
N MET A 70 -9.17 6.55 14.40
CA MET A 70 -9.78 5.65 13.42
C MET A 70 -10.26 6.40 12.17
N TYR A 71 -10.90 7.57 12.32
CA TYR A 71 -11.25 8.41 11.17
C TYR A 71 -10.01 8.82 10.35
N SER A 72 -8.94 9.26 11.03
CA SER A 72 -7.71 9.68 10.35
C SER A 72 -7.04 8.53 9.59
N VAL A 73 -7.03 7.33 10.17
CA VAL A 73 -6.49 6.12 9.54
C VAL A 73 -7.38 5.66 8.38
N ALA A 74 -8.69 5.71 8.54
CA ALA A 74 -9.64 5.36 7.48
C ALA A 74 -9.53 6.29 6.27
N ASP A 75 -9.41 7.60 6.48
CA ASP A 75 -9.21 8.56 5.38
C ASP A 75 -7.88 8.32 4.66
N LYS A 76 -6.82 8.00 5.41
CA LYS A 76 -5.54 7.58 4.82
C LYS A 76 -5.69 6.32 3.96
N TRP A 77 -6.40 5.30 4.43
CA TRP A 77 -6.61 4.08 3.65
C TRP A 77 -7.45 4.31 2.41
N LYS A 78 -8.45 5.20 2.45
CA LYS A 78 -9.18 5.63 1.24
C LYS A 78 -8.24 6.27 0.23
N ASP A 79 -7.34 7.15 0.68
CA ASP A 79 -6.36 7.80 -0.19
C ASP A 79 -5.38 6.79 -0.80
N ILE A 80 -4.86 5.86 -0.01
CA ILE A 80 -4.00 4.76 -0.50
C ILE A 80 -4.76 3.93 -1.54
N GLY A 81 -5.98 3.49 -1.21
CA GLY A 81 -6.81 2.70 -2.12
C GLY A 81 -7.15 3.44 -3.42
N ARG A 82 -7.35 4.76 -3.37
CA ARG A 82 -7.53 5.60 -4.56
C ARG A 82 -6.27 5.59 -5.43
N ILE A 83 -5.10 5.85 -4.85
CA ILE A 83 -3.81 5.87 -5.57
C ILE A 83 -3.52 4.49 -6.18
N GLU A 84 -3.67 3.41 -5.42
CA GLU A 84 -3.50 2.04 -5.92
C GLU A 84 -4.50 1.70 -7.03
N GLY A 85 -5.75 2.16 -6.89
CA GLY A 85 -6.80 2.00 -7.88
C GLY A 85 -6.49 2.71 -9.20
N GLU A 86 -6.04 3.97 -9.12
CA GLU A 86 -5.59 4.77 -10.27
C GLU A 86 -4.44 4.07 -10.99
N LYS A 87 -3.38 3.69 -10.25
CA LYS A 87 -2.22 2.96 -10.78
C LYS A 87 -2.62 1.66 -11.46
N LYS A 88 -3.45 0.84 -10.81
CA LYS A 88 -3.94 -0.42 -11.38
C LYS A 88 -4.77 -0.19 -12.64
N GLY A 89 -5.50 0.92 -12.71
CA GLY A 89 -6.22 1.36 -13.91
C GLY A 89 -5.26 1.66 -15.05
N GLU A 90 -4.24 2.48 -14.80
CA GLU A 90 -3.22 2.86 -15.78
C GLU A 90 -2.45 1.65 -16.31
N THR A 91 -1.96 0.78 -15.44
CA THR A 91 -1.20 -0.42 -15.85
C THR A 91 -2.05 -1.39 -16.64
N LYS A 92 -3.34 -1.53 -16.30
CA LYS A 92 -4.29 -2.36 -17.04
C LYS A 92 -4.57 -1.81 -18.44
N ILE A 93 -4.77 -0.49 -18.57
CA ILE A 93 -4.95 0.17 -19.87
C ILE A 93 -3.69 0.01 -20.72
N LEU A 94 -2.51 0.24 -20.14
CA LEU A 94 -1.26 0.11 -20.87
C LEU A 94 -1.05 -1.33 -21.35
N ALA A 95 -1.25 -2.34 -20.50
CA ALA A 95 -1.17 -3.74 -20.90
C ALA A 95 -2.15 -4.08 -22.03
N TYR A 96 -3.37 -3.54 -21.97
CA TYR A 96 -4.37 -3.69 -23.04
C TYR A 96 -3.90 -3.05 -24.36
N LEU A 97 -3.37 -1.83 -24.33
CA LEU A 97 -2.85 -1.14 -25.52
C LEU A 97 -1.68 -1.89 -26.17
N PHE A 98 -0.80 -2.48 -25.36
CA PHE A 98 0.26 -3.36 -25.85
C PHE A 98 -0.32 -4.60 -26.55
N GLU A 99 -1.39 -5.19 -26.01
CA GLU A 99 -2.05 -6.33 -26.63
C GLU A 99 -2.74 -5.98 -27.95
N GLU A 100 -3.41 -4.83 -28.02
CA GLU A 100 -4.04 -4.34 -29.24
C GLU A 100 -3.02 -4.03 -30.34
N ARG A 101 -1.87 -3.43 -29.99
CA ARG A 101 -0.87 -3.01 -30.99
C ARG A 101 0.03 -4.15 -31.45
N PHE A 102 0.44 -5.04 -30.54
CA PHE A 102 1.47 -6.05 -30.81
C PHE A 102 0.97 -7.49 -30.72
N GLY A 103 -0.33 -7.71 -30.47
CA GLY A 103 -0.90 -9.02 -30.24
C GLY A 103 -0.58 -9.54 -28.85
N LYS A 104 -0.66 -10.87 -28.64
CA LYS A 104 -0.55 -11.46 -27.30
C LYS A 104 0.77 -11.08 -26.59
N VAL A 105 0.65 -10.28 -25.54
CA VAL A 105 1.78 -9.78 -24.76
C VAL A 105 2.23 -10.86 -23.75
N PRO A 106 3.54 -11.14 -23.66
CA PRO A 106 4.08 -12.06 -22.64
C PRO A 106 3.70 -11.66 -21.22
N GLN A 107 3.42 -12.65 -20.36
CA GLN A 107 3.10 -12.43 -18.95
C GLN A 107 4.18 -11.65 -18.19
N GLN A 108 5.44 -11.78 -18.62
CA GLN A 108 6.56 -11.02 -18.05
C GLN A 108 6.36 -9.50 -18.18
N ILE A 109 5.93 -9.02 -19.35
CA ILE A 109 5.69 -7.59 -19.61
C ILE A 109 4.56 -7.08 -18.72
N LYS A 110 3.48 -7.87 -18.58
CA LYS A 110 2.36 -7.51 -17.68
C LYS A 110 2.83 -7.39 -16.22
N LYS A 111 3.69 -8.31 -15.77
CA LYS A 111 4.27 -8.25 -14.41
C LYS A 111 5.17 -7.02 -14.25
N GLN A 112 6.02 -6.76 -15.23
CA GLN A 112 6.92 -5.60 -15.27
C GLN A 112 6.12 -4.29 -15.18
N ILE A 113 5.10 -4.11 -16.01
CA ILE A 113 4.24 -2.91 -15.99
C ILE A 113 3.52 -2.74 -14.64
N ASN A 114 3.10 -3.83 -13.99
CA ASN A 114 2.41 -3.75 -12.69
C ASN A 114 3.33 -3.43 -11.51
N GLN A 115 4.64 -3.62 -11.64
CA GLN A 115 5.60 -3.52 -10.53
C GLN A 115 6.39 -2.20 -10.51
N VAL A 116 6.22 -1.37 -11.53
CA VAL A 116 7.00 -0.14 -11.68
C VAL A 116 6.42 1.04 -10.92
N ASP A 117 7.27 2.01 -10.59
CA ASP A 117 6.85 3.28 -10.03
C ASP A 117 6.07 4.12 -11.06
N ASP A 118 5.30 5.08 -10.56
CA ASP A 118 4.34 5.85 -11.37
C ASP A 118 5.07 6.69 -12.44
N LYS A 119 6.25 7.20 -12.12
CA LYS A 119 7.09 7.94 -13.06
C LYS A 119 7.50 7.08 -14.25
N LEU A 120 7.87 5.82 -13.99
CA LEU A 120 8.26 4.90 -15.06
C LEU A 120 7.04 4.47 -15.90
N ILE A 121 5.83 4.40 -15.32
CA ILE A 121 4.58 4.19 -16.06
C ILE A 121 4.31 5.35 -17.02
N GLU A 122 4.47 6.59 -16.56
CA GLU A 122 4.32 7.77 -17.42
C GLU A 122 5.35 7.78 -18.56
N ASP A 123 6.62 7.54 -18.25
CA ASP A 123 7.71 7.50 -19.24
C ASP A 123 7.48 6.37 -20.26
N LEU A 124 7.03 5.20 -19.81
CA LEU A 124 6.67 4.07 -20.67
C LEU A 124 5.48 4.42 -21.56
N THR A 125 4.45 5.07 -21.03
CA THR A 125 3.25 5.46 -21.80
C THR A 125 3.60 6.42 -22.93
N ARG A 126 4.48 7.40 -22.67
CA ARG A 126 4.97 8.32 -23.71
C ARG A 126 5.79 7.58 -24.78
N SER A 127 6.67 6.68 -24.35
CA SER A 127 7.55 5.93 -25.25
C SER A 127 6.79 4.87 -26.05
N PHE A 128 5.75 4.28 -25.48
CA PHE A 128 4.89 3.31 -26.15
C PHE A 128 4.33 3.83 -27.48
N LEU A 129 4.02 5.14 -27.55
CA LEU A 129 3.50 5.75 -28.78
C LEU A 129 4.48 5.62 -29.95
N SER A 130 5.79 5.65 -29.71
CA SER A 130 6.82 5.52 -30.73
C SER A 130 7.29 4.08 -31.00
N PHE A 131 6.82 3.09 -30.24
CA PHE A 131 7.21 1.70 -30.44
C PHE A 131 6.62 1.13 -31.74
N ASN A 132 7.45 0.59 -32.61
CA ASN A 132 7.05 -0.09 -33.84
C ASN A 132 6.89 -1.60 -33.63
N SER A 133 7.50 -2.15 -32.59
CA SER A 133 7.46 -3.57 -32.26
C SER A 133 7.58 -3.82 -30.76
N ILE A 134 7.27 -5.04 -30.33
CA ILE A 134 7.50 -5.47 -28.95
C ILE A 134 8.99 -5.46 -28.56
N ASN A 135 9.92 -5.52 -29.53
CA ASN A 135 11.35 -5.40 -29.25
C ASN A 135 11.74 -4.00 -28.77
N ASP A 136 11.03 -2.96 -29.20
CA ASP A 136 11.29 -1.59 -28.74
C ASP A 136 11.03 -1.46 -27.25
N TYR A 137 10.04 -2.19 -26.72
CA TYR A 137 9.82 -2.29 -25.28
C TYR A 137 11.00 -2.93 -24.55
N TYR A 138 11.54 -4.05 -25.04
CA TYR A 138 12.67 -4.70 -24.36
C TYR A 138 13.91 -3.80 -24.33
N LEU A 139 14.19 -3.11 -25.44
CA LEU A 139 15.30 -2.15 -25.52
C LEU A 139 15.08 -0.95 -24.58
N TRP A 140 13.86 -0.43 -24.54
CA TRP A 140 13.50 0.66 -23.64
C TRP A 140 13.60 0.22 -22.18
N TRP A 141 13.08 -0.97 -21.85
CA TRP A 141 13.07 -1.51 -20.51
C TRP A 141 14.48 -1.71 -19.96
N ASP A 142 15.38 -2.31 -20.75
CA ASP A 142 16.77 -2.50 -20.35
C ASP A 142 17.46 -1.16 -20.06
N LYS A 143 17.29 -0.17 -20.96
CA LYS A 143 17.87 1.17 -20.80
C LYS A 143 17.37 1.89 -19.53
N HIS A 144 16.10 1.76 -19.19
CA HIS A 144 15.47 2.57 -18.13
C HIS A 144 15.38 1.85 -16.77
N TYR A 145 15.44 0.52 -16.75
CA TYR A 145 15.35 -0.29 -15.53
C TYR A 145 16.73 -0.80 -15.08
N SER A 146 17.60 -1.26 -15.99
CA SER A 146 18.97 -1.71 -15.64
C SER A 146 19.88 -0.55 -15.20
N ALA A 147 19.54 0.69 -15.56
CA ALA A 147 20.24 1.89 -15.10
C ALA A 147 19.82 2.37 -13.69
N ARG A 148 18.80 1.76 -13.09
CA ARG A 148 18.28 2.09 -11.74
C ARG A 148 18.52 1.00 -10.69
N ALA A 149 19.04 -0.17 -11.09
CA ALA A 149 19.41 -1.29 -10.21
C ALA A 149 20.89 -1.17 -9.78
#